data_AF-M6U6D4-F1
#
_entry.id   AF-M6U6D4-F1
#
_cell.length_a   1.000
_cell.length_b   1.000
_cell.length_c   1.000
_cell.angle_alpha   90.00
_cell.angle_beta   90.00
_cell.angle_gamma   90.00
#
_symmetry.space_group_name_H-M   'P 1'
#
loop_
_entity.id
_entity.type
_entity.pdbx_description
1 polymer ?
#
loop_
_entity_poly.entity_id
_entity_poly.type
_entity_poly.pdbx_seq_one_letter_code
_entity_poly.pdbx_strand_id
1 'polypeptide(L)' 'MTQLFLDLPYFIMKVKTVGTKVLKENLSDYLRLVKEGETILVMERNRVVAEIKKTRTERLKTFYKEKKTSFKG' A
#
# COMPACT_ATOMS: atom_id res chain seq x y z
N MET A 1 15.78 32.90 1.39
CA MET A 1 15.73 32.43 2.78
C MET A 1 14.48 33.05 3.39
N THR A 2 13.32 32.42 3.54
CA THR A 2 12.91 31.04 3.82
C THR A 2 11.44 30.96 3.35
N GLN A 3 11.06 30.22 2.30
CA GLN A 3 10.56 28.84 2.35
C GLN A 3 10.08 28.55 0.90
N LEU A 4 10.88 28.02 -0.02
CA LEU A 4 11.06 26.57 -0.25
C LEU A 4 9.99 25.70 0.45
N PHE A 5 8.72 25.92 0.15
CA PHE A 5 7.59 25.04 0.55
C PHE A 5 6.61 24.77 -0.61
N LEU A 6 7.00 25.05 -1.86
CA LEU A 6 6.19 24.77 -3.05
C LEU A 6 6.85 23.79 -4.03
N ASP A 7 7.89 23.07 -3.57
CA ASP A 7 8.41 21.87 -4.24
C ASP A 7 7.95 20.59 -3.52
N LEU A 8 6.75 20.58 -2.94
CA LEU A 8 6.12 19.31 -2.66
C LEU A 8 5.47 18.86 -3.97
N PRO A 9 6.02 17.87 -4.71
CA PRO A 9 5.18 17.11 -5.59
C PRO A 9 4.15 16.48 -4.66
N TYR A 10 2.98 17.10 -4.56
CA TYR A 10 1.73 16.38 -4.36
C TYR A 10 1.62 15.46 -5.58
N PHE A 11 2.44 14.41 -5.56
CA PHE A 11 2.25 13.16 -6.25
C PHE A 11 0.77 12.91 -6.07
N ILE A 12 0.00 13.07 -7.15
CA ILE A 12 -1.44 12.90 -7.14
C ILE A 12 -1.65 11.44 -6.71
N MET A 13 -1.75 11.23 -5.41
CA MET A 13 -1.98 9.92 -4.82
C MET A 13 -3.39 9.60 -5.27
N LYS A 14 -3.49 8.75 -6.29
CA LYS A 14 -4.77 8.23 -6.69
C LYS A 14 -5.25 7.32 -5.55
N VAL A 15 -6.42 7.65 -5.01
CA VAL A 15 -7.04 6.96 -3.88
C VAL A 15 -8.31 6.29 -4.38
N LYS A 16 -8.48 5.02 -4.02
CA LYS A 16 -9.71 4.25 -4.27
C LYS A 16 -10.27 3.70 -2.97
N THR A 17 -11.59 3.69 -2.87
CA THR A 17 -12.30 3.16 -1.70
C THR A 17 -12.99 1.86 -2.06
N VAL A 18 -12.90 0.83 -1.21
CA VAL A 18 -13.50 -0.48 -1.43
C VAL A 18 -14.06 -1.06 -0.14
N GLY A 19 -15.20 -1.75 -0.20
CA GLY A 19 -15.74 -2.50 0.93
C GLY A 19 -15.01 -3.82 1.18
N THR A 20 -14.96 -4.29 2.42
CA THR A 20 -14.27 -5.54 2.81
C THR A 20 -14.67 -6.77 1.98
N LYS A 21 -15.96 -6.90 1.63
CA LYS A 21 -16.44 -8.02 0.79
C LYS A 21 -15.82 -8.00 -0.62
N VAL A 22 -15.90 -6.85 -1.31
CA VAL A 22 -15.38 -6.68 -2.67
C VAL A 22 -13.86 -6.82 -2.68
N LEU A 23 -13.18 -6.28 -1.66
CA LEU A 23 -11.74 -6.42 -1.51
C LEU A 23 -11.32 -7.89 -1.39
N LYS A 24 -12.03 -8.69 -0.58
CA LYS A 24 -11.75 -10.11 -0.41
C LYS A 24 -11.84 -10.88 -1.73
N GLU A 25 -12.85 -10.57 -2.54
CA GLU A 25 -13.10 -11.25 -3.82
C GLU A 25 -12.11 -10.83 -4.92
N ASN A 26 -11.58 -9.60 -4.86
CA ASN A 26 -10.77 -9.00 -5.94
C ASN A 26 -9.38 -8.52 -5.48
N LEU A 27 -8.86 -9.08 -4.38
CA LEU A 27 -7.62 -8.60 -3.74
C LEU A 27 -6.45 -8.46 -4.72
N SER A 28 -6.27 -9.45 -5.60
CA SER A 28 -5.18 -9.47 -6.58
C SER A 28 -5.20 -8.27 -7.52
N ASP A 29 -6.38 -7.82 -7.95
CA ASP A 29 -6.50 -6.66 -8.84
C ASP A 29 -6.25 -5.36 -8.10
N TYR A 30 -6.75 -5.21 -6.87
CA TYR A 30 -6.41 -4.07 -6.03
C TYR A 30 -4.91 -4.01 -5.72
N LEU A 31 -4.24 -5.14 -5.53
CA LEU A 31 -2.79 -5.17 -5.34
C LEU A 31 -2.02 -4.77 -6.61
N ARG A 32 -2.57 -4.96 -7.82
CA ARG A 32 -1.97 -4.44 -9.06
C ARG A 32 -2.03 -2.92 -9.08
N LEU A 33 -3.18 -2.34 -8.74
CA LEU A 33 -3.34 -0.89 -8.58
C LEU A 33 -2.36 -0.32 -7.55
N VAL A 34 -2.23 -0.99 -6.41
CA VAL A 34 -1.28 -0.60 -5.35
C VAL A 34 0.17 -0.61 -5.87
N LYS A 35 0.56 -1.59 -6.69
CA LYS A 35 1.90 -1.64 -7.30
C LYS A 35 2.15 -0.46 -8.25
N GLU A 36 1.11 0.02 -8.92
CA GLU A 36 1.14 1.20 -9.79
C GLU A 36 1.20 2.52 -9.01
N GLY A 37 0.96 2.48 -7.69
CA GLY A 37 1.08 3.63 -6.79
C GLY A 37 -0.25 4.12 -6.22
N GLU A 38 -1.35 3.42 -6.51
CA GLU A 38 -2.66 3.71 -5.92
C GLU A 38 -2.68 3.37 -4.42
N THR A 39 -3.47 4.13 -3.67
CA THR A 39 -3.77 3.83 -2.26
C THR A 39 -5.22 3.38 -2.14
N ILE A 40 -5.43 2.21 -1.54
CA ILE A 40 -6.75 1.61 -1.37
C ILE A 40 -7.21 1.80 0.07
N LEU A 41 -8.32 2.52 0.27
CA LEU A 41 -9.01 2.64 1.55
C LEU A 41 -10.05 1.53 1.67
N VAL A 42 -9.96 0.75 2.73
CA VAL A 42 -10.87 -0.36 3.01
C VAL A 42 -11.95 0.11 3.97
N MET A 43 -13.20 -0.05 3.57
CA MET A 43 -14.37 0.37 4.32
C MET A 43 -15.12 -0.82 4.92
N GLU A 44 -15.59 -0.63 6.15
CA GLU A 44 -16.57 -1.50 6.79
C GLU A 44 -17.63 -0.64 7.46
N ARG A 45 -18.93 -0.92 7.20
CA ARG A 45 -20.06 -0.17 7.77
C ARG A 45 -19.87 1.36 7.68
N ASN A 46 -19.47 1.83 6.50
CA ASN A 46 -19.19 3.25 6.19
C ASN A 46 -18.04 3.89 6.99
N ARG A 47 -17.11 3.10 7.52
CA ARG A 47 -15.90 3.59 8.19
C ARG A 47 -14.65 3.03 7.53
N VAL A 48 -13.61 3.85 7.41
CA VAL A 48 -12.29 3.38 6.98
C VAL A 48 -11.71 2.52 8.09
N VAL A 49 -11.38 1.27 7.78
CA VAL A 49 -10.80 0.31 8.73
C VAL A 49 -9.36 -0.07 8.39
N ALA A 50 -8.94 0.12 7.13
CA ALA A 50 -7.57 -0.12 6.72
C ALA A 50 -7.17 0.71 5.50
N GLU A 51 -5.86 0.82 5.29
CA GLU A 51 -5.23 1.37 4.09
C GLU A 51 -4.27 0.32 3.52
N ILE A 52 -4.32 0.13 2.19
CA ILE A 52 -3.35 -0.65 1.45
C ILE A 52 -2.61 0.30 0.51
N LYS A 53 -1.31 0.45 0.70
CA LYS A 53 -0.45 1.30 -0.13
C LYS A 53 0.81 0.56 -0.56
N LYS A 54 1.45 1.08 -1.62
CA LYS A 54 2.74 0.58 -2.06
C LYS A 54 3.74 0.73 -0.91
N THR A 55 4.50 -0.33 -0.63
CA THR A 55 5.63 -0.19 0.31
C THR A 55 6.62 0.83 -0.25
N ARG A 56 7.03 1.80 0.57
CA ARG A 56 8.08 2.77 0.22
C ARG A 56 9.48 2.15 0.32
N THR A 57 9.58 0.94 0.88
CA THR A 57 10.87 0.35 1.20
C THR A 57 10.96 -1.04 0.55
N GLU A 58 11.87 -1.16 -0.42
CA GLU A 58 12.27 -2.44 -1.03
C GLU A 58 12.92 -3.42 -0.01
N ARG A 59 13.34 -2.93 1.16
CA ARG A 59 14.06 -3.69 2.21
C ARG A 59 13.29 -4.88 2.80
N LEU A 60 11.99 -5.02 2.57
CA LEU A 60 11.25 -6.23 2.99
C LEU A 60 11.64 -7.47 2.17
N LYS A 61 12.23 -7.32 0.98
CA LYS A 61 12.79 -8.45 0.22
C LYS A 61 13.90 -9.16 1.01
N THR A 62 14.64 -8.43 1.84
CA THR A 62 15.74 -8.95 2.66
C THR A 62 15.22 -9.76 3.86
N PHE A 63 14.21 -9.25 4.57
CA PHE A 63 13.66 -9.90 5.77
C PHE A 63 13.01 -11.28 5.51
N TYR A 64 12.32 -11.47 4.37
CA TYR A 64 11.73 -12.77 4.05
C TYR A 64 12.76 -13.81 3.55
N LYS A 65 13.91 -13.36 3.01
CA LYS A 65 14.96 -14.25 2.51
C LYS A 65 15.77 -14.85 3.67
N GLU A 66 16.07 -14.05 4.68
CA GLU A 66 16.80 -14.47 5.89
C GLU A 66 16.03 -15.50 6.73
N LYS A 67 14.70 -15.35 6.85
CA LYS A 67 13.87 -16.33 7.57
C LYS A 67 13.89 -17.71 6.88
N LYS A 68 13.78 -17.80 5.55
CA LYS A 68 13.80 -19.10 4.85
C LYS A 68 15.13 -19.85 4.94
N THR A 69 16.26 -19.15 5.05
CA THR A 69 17.57 -19.79 5.24
C THR A 69 17.80 -20.26 6.68
N SER A 70 17.12 -19.67 7.67
CA SER A 70 17.25 -20.03 9.09
C SER A 70 16.35 -21.20 9.52
N PHE A 71 15.31 -21.54 8.75
CA PHE A 71 14.42 -22.69 9.04
C PHE A 71 14.84 -23.97 8.31
N LYS A 72 16.00 -23.98 7.64
CA LYS A 72 16.61 -25.19 7.07
C LYS A 72 17.67 -25.72 8.04
N GLY A 73 17.18 -26.25 9.16
CA GLY A 73 17.94 -26.99 10.17
C GLY A 73 17.16 -28.23 10.54
#